data_AF-A0A2N2PKL4-F1
#
_entry.id   AF-A0A2N2PKL4-F1
#
_cell.length_a   1.000
_cell.length_b   1.000
_cell.length_c   1.000
_cell.angle_alpha   90.00
_cell.angle_beta   90.00
_cell.angle_gamma   90.00
#
_symmetry.space_group_name_H-M   'P 1'
#
loop_
_entity.id
_entity.type
_entity.pdbx_description
1 polymer ?
#
loop_
_entity_poly.entity_id
_entity_poly.type
_entity_poly.pdbx_seq_one_letter_code
_entity_poly.pdbx_strand_id
1 'polypeptide(L)'
;MTLLLIEKGYQLHFSDLDHSQMDIKPDVHTVRVLYRLGISAATTENEAIQAAKRFNPQFPGGVDGALWKIGRQWCNSSRPLCSQCPMRVDCAKIGV
;
A
#
# COMPACT_ATOMS: atom_id res chain seq x y z
N MET A 1 -4.83 -11.02 6.14
CA MET A 1 -4.83 -10.93 4.65
C MET A 1 -5.45 -12.14 3.95
N THR A 2 -5.37 -13.38 4.45
CA THR A 2 -6.00 -14.54 3.79
C THR A 2 -7.53 -14.39 3.64
N LEU A 3 -8.21 -13.93 4.68
CA LEU A 3 -9.68 -13.73 4.66
C LEU A 3 -10.11 -12.68 3.62
N LEU A 4 -9.36 -11.57 3.49
CA LEU A 4 -9.63 -10.52 2.50
C LEU A 4 -9.51 -11.02 1.05
N LEU A 5 -8.58 -11.95 0.79
CA LEU A 5 -8.43 -12.55 -0.53
C LEU A 5 -9.62 -13.46 -0.85
N ILE A 6 -10.17 -14.14 0.15
CA ILE A 6 -11.38 -14.95 0.00
C ILE A 6 -12.59 -14.04 -0.28
N GLU A 7 -12.79 -12.97 0.49
CA GLU A 7 -13.88 -12.01 0.24
C GLU A 7 -13.84 -11.45 -1.18
N LYS A 8 -12.67 -10.98 -1.63
CA LYS A 8 -12.52 -10.43 -2.99
C LYS A 8 -12.64 -11.50 -4.07
N GLY A 9 -12.08 -12.69 -3.85
CA GLY A 9 -12.07 -13.77 -4.84
C GLY A 9 -13.43 -14.43 -5.03
N TYR A 10 -14.24 -14.49 -3.98
CA TYR A 10 -15.53 -15.20 -3.97
C TYR A 10 -16.75 -14.28 -3.76
N GLN A 11 -16.54 -12.96 -3.72
CA GLN A 11 -17.60 -11.97 -3.47
C GLN A 11 -18.37 -12.24 -2.16
N LEU A 12 -17.66 -12.73 -1.15
CA LEU A 12 -18.18 -12.96 0.19
C LEU A 12 -17.91 -11.74 1.07
N HIS A 13 -18.76 -11.54 2.07
CA HIS A 13 -18.56 -10.51 3.09
C HIS A 13 -18.74 -11.12 4.49
N PHE A 14 -17.72 -11.00 5.33
CA PHE A 14 -17.77 -11.40 6.73
C PHE A 14 -18.08 -10.17 7.59
N SER A 15 -19.31 -10.09 8.11
CA SER A 15 -19.82 -8.92 8.84
C SER A 15 -19.16 -8.70 10.21
N ASP A 16 -18.50 -9.71 10.76
CA ASP A 16 -17.80 -9.70 12.04
C ASP A 16 -16.33 -9.29 11.94
N LEU A 17 -15.82 -9.06 10.73
CA LEU A 17 -14.43 -8.63 10.51
C LEU A 17 -14.25 -7.13 10.81
N ASP A 18 -13.47 -6.84 11.85
CA ASP A 18 -12.97 -5.50 12.12
C ASP A 18 -11.80 -5.17 11.19
N HIS A 19 -12.13 -4.52 10.08
CA HIS A 19 -11.18 -4.07 9.06
C HIS A 19 -10.22 -2.99 9.56
N SER A 20 -10.59 -2.23 10.60
CA SER A 20 -9.75 -1.13 11.11
C SER A 20 -8.47 -1.65 11.78
N GLN A 21 -8.50 -2.88 12.27
CA GLN A 21 -7.36 -3.56 12.89
C GLN A 21 -6.56 -4.41 11.91
N MET A 22 -6.95 -4.45 10.63
CA MET A 22 -6.21 -5.18 9.61
C MET A 22 -5.15 -4.29 9.01
N ASP A 23 -3.90 -4.60 9.33
CA ASP A 23 -2.75 -3.90 8.78
C ASP A 23 -2.39 -4.36 7.36
N ILE A 24 -1.68 -3.49 6.64
CA ILE A 24 -0.96 -3.90 5.43
C ILE A 24 0.05 -4.98 5.78
N LYS A 25 0.48 -5.76 4.79
CA LYS A 25 1.68 -6.58 4.92
C LYS A 25 2.86 -5.75 4.41
N PRO A 26 3.67 -5.16 5.30
CA PRO A 26 4.83 -4.40 4.85
C PRO A 26 5.78 -5.34 4.11
N ASP A 27 6.10 -5.00 2.88
CA ASP A 27 7.09 -5.65 2.05
C ASP A 27 7.94 -4.59 1.32
N VAL A 28 8.91 -5.03 0.53
CA VAL A 28 9.81 -4.11 -0.20
C VAL A 28 9.06 -3.16 -1.14
N HIS A 29 7.88 -3.52 -1.64
CA HIS A 29 7.05 -2.68 -2.50
C HIS A 29 6.21 -1.71 -1.68
N THR A 30 5.45 -2.19 -0.70
CA THR A 30 4.54 -1.34 0.09
C THR A 30 5.32 -0.31 0.90
N VAL A 31 6.44 -0.69 1.51
CA VAL A 31 7.35 0.22 2.23
C VAL A 31 7.90 1.30 1.30
N ARG A 32 8.42 0.91 0.13
CA ARG A 32 9.00 1.85 -0.84
C ARG A 32 7.96 2.80 -1.41
N VAL A 33 6.80 2.29 -1.80
CA VAL A 33 5.73 3.11 -2.38
C VAL A 33 5.22 4.11 -1.37
N LEU A 34 4.88 3.70 -0.14
CA LEU A 34 4.42 4.62 0.89
C LEU A 34 5.44 5.73 1.20
N TYR A 35 6.72 5.38 1.25
CA TYR A 35 7.79 6.36 1.45
C TYR A 35 7.93 7.34 0.26
N ARG A 36 7.91 6.83 -0.98
CA ARG A 36 8.04 7.67 -2.18
C ARG A 36 6.81 8.54 -2.46
N LEU A 37 5.62 8.09 -2.06
CA LEU A 37 4.40 8.90 -2.04
C LEU A 37 4.46 9.99 -0.96
N GLY A 38 5.39 9.92 0.00
CA GLY A 38 5.49 10.89 1.10
C GLY A 38 4.52 10.62 2.25
N ILE A 39 3.88 9.45 2.28
CA ILE A 39 2.93 9.05 3.33
C ILE A 39 3.67 8.45 4.52
N SER A 40 4.76 7.72 4.26
CA SER A 40 5.66 7.16 5.28
C SER A 40 6.88 8.06 5.49
N ALA A 41 7.27 8.28 6.76
CA ALA A 41 8.43 9.10 7.10
C ALA A 41 9.77 8.38 6.83
N ALA A 42 9.78 7.06 6.90
CA ALA A 42 10.96 6.23 6.65
C ALA A 42 10.63 4.96 5.86
N THR A 43 11.67 4.35 5.30
CA THR A 43 11.58 3.05 4.62
C THR A 43 11.70 1.90 5.62
N THR A 44 10.82 1.87 6.63
CA THR A 44 10.74 0.78 7.61
C THR A 44 9.35 0.17 7.60
N GLU A 45 9.25 -1.11 7.98
CA GLU A 45 7.98 -1.82 8.04
C GLU A 45 7.00 -1.16 9.02
N ASN A 46 7.50 -0.75 10.20
CA ASN A 46 6.67 -0.09 11.20
C ASN A 46 6.13 1.27 10.70
N GLU A 47 6.97 2.10 10.07
CA GLU A 47 6.49 3.37 9.52
C GLU A 47 5.50 3.16 8.38
N ALA A 48 5.67 2.13 7.55
CA ALA A 48 4.71 1.79 6.51
C ALA A 48 3.34 1.38 7.10
N ILE A 49 3.32 0.57 8.16
CA ILE A 49 2.08 0.21 8.87
C ILE A 49 1.41 1.46 9.45
N GLN A 50 2.16 2.29 10.18
CA GLN A 50 1.61 3.52 10.77
C GLN A 50 1.12 4.51 9.72
N ALA A 51 1.82 4.62 8.59
CA ALA A 51 1.41 5.42 7.44
C ALA A 51 0.08 4.93 6.87
N ALA A 52 -0.09 3.62 6.67
CA ALA A 52 -1.34 3.04 6.19
C ALA A 52 -2.51 3.27 7.18
N LYS A 53 -2.27 3.14 8.49
CA LYS A 53 -3.27 3.45 9.53
C LYS A 53 -3.73 4.90 9.47
N ARG A 54 -2.80 5.84 9.28
CA ARG A 54 -3.14 7.27 9.14
C ARG A 54 -3.87 7.56 7.84
N PHE A 55 -3.48 6.91 6.74
CA PHE A 55 -4.03 7.16 5.41
C PHE A 55 -5.43 6.56 5.21
N ASN A 56 -5.67 5.36 5.73
CA ASN A 56 -6.96 4.68 5.64
C ASN A 56 -7.36 4.02 6.98
N PRO A 57 -7.75 4.81 8.00
CA PRO A 57 -7.97 4.31 9.36
C PRO A 57 -9.10 3.28 9.47
N GLN A 58 -10.07 3.32 8.55
CA GLN A 58 -11.17 2.35 8.54
C GLN A 58 -10.75 0.99 8.00
N PHE A 59 -9.72 0.95 7.13
CA PHE A 59 -9.22 -0.30 6.57
C PHE A 59 -7.78 -0.18 6.07
N PRO A 60 -6.78 -0.16 6.95
CA PRO A 60 -5.37 0.05 6.57
C PRO A 60 -4.90 -0.99 5.55
N GLY A 61 -5.22 -2.27 5.76
CA GLY A 61 -4.89 -3.37 4.86
C GLY A 61 -5.60 -3.34 3.50
N GLY A 62 -6.60 -2.48 3.33
CA GLY A 62 -7.35 -2.34 2.08
C GLY A 62 -6.50 -1.83 0.92
N VAL A 63 -5.45 -1.06 1.22
CA VAL A 63 -4.55 -0.47 0.20
C VAL A 63 -3.39 -1.39 -0.20
N ASP A 64 -3.19 -2.51 0.49
CA ASP A 64 -2.04 -3.40 0.32
C ASP A 64 -1.85 -3.86 -1.14
N GLY A 65 -2.92 -4.38 -1.75
CA GLY A 65 -2.89 -4.84 -3.14
C GLY A 65 -2.59 -3.73 -4.15
N ALA A 66 -3.06 -2.51 -3.91
CA ALA A 66 -2.77 -1.37 -4.77
C ALA A 66 -1.31 -0.93 -4.63
N LEU A 67 -0.80 -0.81 -3.40
CA LEU A 67 0.60 -0.46 -3.11
C LEU A 67 1.57 -1.47 -3.74
N TRP A 68 1.30 -2.77 -3.56
CA TRP A 68 2.09 -3.84 -4.17
C TRP A 68 2.08 -3.77 -5.70
N LYS A 69 0.90 -3.58 -6.30
CA LYS A 69 0.76 -3.45 -7.76
C LYS A 69 1.55 -2.25 -8.28
N ILE A 70 1.44 -1.11 -7.60
CA ILE A 70 2.17 0.11 -7.95
C ILE A 70 3.69 -0.12 -7.89
N GLY A 71 4.15 -0.70 -6.78
CA GLY A 71 5.56 -0.98 -6.54
C GLY A 71 6.16 -1.98 -7.52
N ARG A 72 5.36 -2.93 -8.01
CA ARG A 72 5.78 -3.94 -8.98
C ARG A 72 5.76 -3.44 -10.43
N GLN A 73 4.77 -2.65 -10.82
CA GLN A 73 4.56 -2.28 -12.23
C GLN A 73 5.25 -0.96 -12.62
N TRP A 74 5.32 0.02 -11.71
CA TRP A 74 5.86 1.35 -12.03
C TRP A 74 6.94 1.81 -11.06
N CYS A 75 6.70 1.72 -9.76
CA CYS A 75 7.60 2.27 -8.74
C CYS A 75 8.72 1.28 -8.40
N ASN A 76 9.52 0.91 -9.40
CA ASN A 76 10.66 0.01 -9.26
C ASN A 76 11.78 0.62 -8.41
N SER A 77 12.58 -0.21 -7.73
CA SER A 77 13.66 0.26 -6.83
C SER A 77 14.69 1.12 -7.55
N SER A 78 15.19 0.70 -8.72
CA SER A 78 16.30 1.39 -9.40
C SER A 78 15.87 2.28 -10.58
N ARG A 79 14.79 1.94 -11.29
CA ARG A 79 14.35 2.65 -12.50
C ARG A 79 12.83 2.78 -12.52
N PRO A 80 12.23 3.67 -11.70
CA PRO A 80 10.79 3.82 -11.66
C PRO A 80 10.26 4.43 -12.97
N LEU A 81 9.14 3.90 -13.45
CA LEU A 81 8.42 4.41 -14.62
C LEU A 81 7.48 5.55 -14.21
N CYS A 82 8.04 6.61 -13.61
CA CYS A 82 7.25 7.70 -13.02
C CYS A 82 6.29 8.35 -14.02
N SER A 83 6.66 8.41 -15.30
CA SER A 83 5.81 9.01 -16.34
C SER A 83 4.52 8.24 -16.61
N GLN A 84 4.51 6.94 -16.32
CA GLN A 84 3.39 6.02 -16.53
C GLN A 84 2.71 5.62 -15.22
N CYS A 85 3.28 6.02 -14.07
CA CYS A 85 2.77 5.67 -12.76
C CYS A 85 1.41 6.36 -12.52
N PRO A 86 0.36 5.64 -12.08
CA PRO A 86 -0.94 6.24 -11.79
C PRO A 86 -0.88 7.29 -10.68
N MET A 87 0.10 7.18 -9.78
CA MET A 87 0.28 8.13 -8.67
C MET A 87 1.19 9.31 -9.03
N ARG A 88 1.56 9.51 -10.31
CA ARG A 88 2.56 10.52 -10.70
C ARG A 88 2.25 11.92 -10.16
N VAL A 89 0.99 12.33 -10.25
CA VAL A 89 0.55 13.69 -9.89
C VAL A 89 0.71 13.95 -8.39
N ASP A 90 0.48 12.92 -7.58
CA ASP A 90 0.48 13.02 -6.11
C ASP A 90 1.78 12.50 -5.48
N CYS A 91 2.76 12.08 -6.27
CA CYS A 91 3.98 11.44 -5.77
C CYS A 91 4.99 12.48 -5.27
N ALA A 92 5.27 12.49 -3.97
CA ALA A 92 6.25 13.39 -3.36
C ALA A 92 7.69 13.19 -3.85
N LYS A 93 8.03 12.00 -4.36
CA LYS A 93 9.38 11.67 -4.85
C LYS A 93 9.35 11.07 -6.25
N ILE A 94 9.74 11.85 -7.26
CA ILE A 94 9.80 11.44 -8.66
C ILE A 94 11.25 11.14 -9.05
N GLY A 95 11.49 9.98 -9.67
CA GLY A 95 12.80 9.60 -10.22
C GLY A 95 13.83 9.07 -9.22
N VAL A 96 13.44 8.86 -7.95
CA VAL A 96 14.28 8.27 -6.89
C VAL A 96 14.02 6.78 -6.71
#